data_AF-G4T046-F1
#
_entry.id   AF-G4T046-F1
#
_cell.length_a   1.000
_cell.length_b   1.000
_cell.length_c   1.000
_cell.angle_alpha   90.00
_cell.angle_beta   90.00
_cell.angle_gamma   90.00
#
_symmetry.space_group_name_H-M   'P 1'
#
loop_
_entity.id
_entity.type
_entity.pdbx_description
1 polymer ?
#
loop_
_entity_poly.entity_id
_entity_poly.type
_entity_poly.pdbx_seq_one_letter_code
_entity_poly.pdbx_strand_id
1 'polypeptide(L)'
;MNRETDNSANRLDENVTKIVESIDRDVERGEDIVMAGLCIVMMSTFFAPVAPPAVLLPFVAVTFAVSAGLARLNYRKIERKLTNFLVMIEEPEQSKLRPIQAVFKASPYESLGQSFNPFKNIKRTVKSVLGGLLINPLWMPIFYMIGLQIEEEKKLIALNQAVMSIEQESVDNPYEFYA
;
A
#
# COMPACT_ATOMS: atom_id res chain seq x y z
N MET A 1 26.86 23.54 28.36
CA MET A 1 26.39 22.15 28.49
C MET A 1 25.30 21.87 27.45
N ASN A 2 25.58 22.08 26.15
CA ASN A 2 24.55 22.12 25.10
C ASN A 2 24.96 21.56 23.72
N ARG A 3 26.19 21.07 23.50
CA ARG A 3 26.64 20.68 22.14
C ARG A 3 26.45 19.20 21.83
N GLU A 4 26.49 18.33 22.84
CA GLU A 4 26.33 16.88 22.67
C GLU A 4 24.86 16.46 22.62
N THR A 5 24.00 17.11 23.40
CA THR A 5 22.54 16.94 23.36
C THR A 5 21.95 17.42 22.03
N ASP A 6 22.46 18.53 21.50
CA ASP A 6 22.01 19.12 20.24
C ASP A 6 22.49 18.31 19.02
N ASN A 7 23.71 17.75 19.09
CA ASN A 7 24.22 16.84 18.06
C ASN A 7 23.54 15.45 18.08
N SER A 8 23.06 14.98 19.24
CA SER A 8 22.34 13.71 19.32
C SER A 8 20.91 13.86 18.81
N ALA A 9 20.17 14.89 19.22
CA ALA A 9 18.83 15.17 18.70
C ALA A 9 18.81 15.29 17.16
N ASN A 10 19.74 16.04 16.58
CA ASN A 10 19.87 16.17 15.12
C ASN A 10 20.17 14.84 14.41
N ARG A 11 20.95 13.94 15.04
CA ARG A 11 21.23 12.60 14.47
C ARG A 11 20.02 11.66 14.54
N LEU A 12 19.26 11.72 15.63
CA LEU A 12 18.03 10.94 15.78
C LEU A 12 17.01 11.36 14.70
N ASP A 13 16.88 12.66 14.45
CA ASP A 13 15.99 13.18 13.41
C ASP A 13 16.46 12.79 12.01
N GLU A 14 17.76 12.90 11.72
CA GLU A 14 18.32 12.48 10.44
C GLU A 14 18.10 10.97 10.17
N ASN A 15 18.22 10.11 11.20
CA ASN A 15 17.95 8.68 11.09
C ASN A 15 16.48 8.40 10.78
N VAL A 16 15.56 9.04 11.51
CA VAL A 16 14.12 8.89 11.30
C VAL A 16 13.72 9.40 9.92
N THR A 17 14.21 10.57 9.49
CA THR A 17 13.95 11.11 8.15
C THR A 17 14.42 10.15 7.06
N LYS A 18 15.63 9.58 7.18
CA LYS A 18 16.12 8.59 6.21
C LYS A 18 15.25 7.34 6.16
N ILE A 19 14.75 6.87 7.30
CA ILE A 19 13.84 5.72 7.37
C ILE A 19 12.51 6.06 6.68
N VAL A 20 11.94 7.22 6.99
CA VAL A 20 10.68 7.72 6.44
C VAL A 20 10.78 7.90 4.92
N GLU A 21 11.80 8.59 4.41
CA GLU A 21 12.02 8.77 2.96
C GLU A 21 12.17 7.42 2.22
N SER A 22 12.87 6.49 2.87
CA SER A 22 13.06 5.13 2.37
C SER A 22 11.77 4.31 2.36
N ILE A 23 10.84 4.56 3.29
CA ILE A 23 9.51 3.96 3.31
C ILE A 23 8.62 4.62 2.27
N ASP A 24 8.60 5.95 2.21
CA ASP A 24 7.85 6.76 1.25
C ASP A 24 8.07 6.30 -0.19
N ARG A 25 9.34 6.15 -0.60
CA ARG A 25 9.69 5.64 -1.93
C ARG A 25 9.17 4.22 -2.21
N ASP A 26 9.12 3.35 -1.20
CA ASP A 26 8.53 2.02 -1.37
C ASP A 26 6.98 2.11 -1.40
N VAL A 27 6.35 3.08 -0.71
CA VAL A 27 4.90 3.35 -0.77
C VAL A 27 4.50 3.84 -2.16
N GLU A 28 5.18 4.86 -2.68
CA GLU A 28 4.99 5.41 -4.03
C GLU A 28 5.10 4.30 -5.08
N ARG A 29 6.11 3.43 -4.97
CA ARG A 29 6.24 2.26 -5.83
C ARG A 29 5.04 1.31 -5.75
N GLY A 30 4.45 1.15 -4.57
CA GLY A 30 3.24 0.36 -4.38
C GLY A 30 2.04 0.98 -5.09
N GLU A 31 1.87 2.30 -4.96
CA GLU A 31 0.81 3.07 -5.62
C GLU A 31 0.95 3.01 -7.15
N ASP A 32 2.18 3.16 -7.66
CA ASP A 32 2.51 3.01 -9.08
C ASP A 32 2.14 1.63 -9.64
N ILE A 33 2.38 0.55 -8.88
CA ILE A 33 2.02 -0.82 -9.29
C ILE A 33 0.50 -0.95 -9.47
N VAL A 34 -0.26 -0.40 -8.52
CA VAL A 34 -1.73 -0.40 -8.56
C VAL A 34 -2.23 0.45 -9.74
N MET A 35 -1.70 1.66 -9.88
CA MET A 35 -2.07 2.58 -10.94
C MET A 35 -1.73 2.03 -12.33
N ALA A 36 -0.57 1.39 -12.50
CA ALA A 36 -0.19 0.73 -13.74
C ALA A 36 -1.20 -0.38 -14.12
N GLY A 37 -1.63 -1.18 -13.15
CA GLY A 37 -2.68 -2.19 -13.36
C GLY A 37 -3.99 -1.57 -13.87
N LEU A 38 -4.42 -0.47 -13.24
CA LEU A 38 -5.61 0.28 -13.66
C LEU A 38 -5.45 0.86 -15.08
N CYS A 39 -4.32 1.48 -15.39
CA CYS A 39 -4.02 2.04 -16.70
C CYS A 39 -4.07 0.98 -17.81
N ILE A 40 -3.46 -0.20 -17.59
CA ILE A 40 -3.52 -1.32 -18.54
C ILE A 40 -4.96 -1.76 -18.77
N VAL A 41 -5.76 -1.84 -17.71
CA VAL A 41 -7.18 -2.19 -17.83
C VAL A 41 -7.95 -1.13 -18.60
N MET A 42 -7.72 0.18 -18.36
CA MET A 42 -8.40 1.23 -19.13
C MET A 42 -8.08 1.12 -20.64
N MET A 43 -6.86 0.69 -20.99
CA MET A 43 -6.49 0.43 -22.38
C MET A 43 -7.22 -0.77 -23.01
N SER A 44 -7.85 -1.66 -22.24
CA SER A 44 -8.60 -2.79 -22.78
C SER A 44 -9.74 -2.33 -23.71
N THR A 45 -10.26 -1.12 -23.48
CA THR A 45 -11.31 -0.51 -24.31
C THR A 45 -10.89 -0.31 -25.77
N PHE A 46 -9.61 -0.04 -26.05
CA PHE A 46 -9.07 0.06 -27.42
C PHE A 46 -9.11 -1.29 -28.16
N PHE A 47 -9.06 -2.39 -27.43
CA PHE A 47 -9.07 -3.74 -27.99
C PHE A 47 -10.48 -4.34 -28.07
N ALA A 48 -11.49 -3.70 -27.48
CA ALA A 48 -12.88 -4.18 -27.52
C ALA A 48 -13.46 -4.37 -28.93
N PRO A 49 -13.12 -3.54 -29.96
CA PRO A 49 -13.60 -3.77 -31.33
C PRO A 49 -12.96 -4.98 -32.03
N VAL A 50 -11.79 -5.42 -31.57
CA VAL A 50 -10.96 -6.43 -32.28
C VAL A 50 -10.80 -7.75 -31.51
N ALA A 51 -11.11 -7.78 -30.21
CA ALA A 51 -11.00 -8.97 -29.37
C ALA A 51 -12.35 -9.30 -28.70
N PRO A 52 -12.77 -10.59 -28.72
CA PRO A 52 -14.02 -10.99 -28.09
C PRO A 52 -13.95 -10.88 -26.55
N PRO A 53 -15.09 -10.67 -25.86
CA PRO A 53 -15.13 -10.57 -24.39
C PRO A 53 -14.54 -11.79 -23.67
N ALA A 54 -14.66 -12.98 -24.25
CA ALA A 54 -14.10 -14.22 -23.70
C ALA A 54 -12.57 -14.21 -23.59
N VAL A 55 -11.88 -13.33 -24.34
CA VAL A 55 -10.42 -13.14 -24.26
C VAL A 55 -10.08 -11.90 -23.44
N LEU A 56 -10.80 -10.79 -23.68
CA LEU A 56 -10.51 -9.51 -23.06
C LEU A 56 -10.81 -9.50 -21.55
N LEU A 57 -11.94 -10.08 -21.12
CA LEU A 57 -12.37 -10.05 -19.72
C LEU A 57 -11.44 -10.87 -18.80
N PRO A 58 -11.01 -12.10 -19.17
CA PRO A 58 -9.99 -12.81 -18.42
C PRO A 58 -8.66 -12.06 -18.35
N PHE A 59 -8.23 -11.41 -19.44
CA PHE A 59 -7.01 -10.62 -19.45
C PHE A 59 -7.08 -9.46 -18.44
N VAL A 60 -8.21 -8.73 -18.42
CA VAL A 60 -8.47 -7.68 -17.42
C VAL A 60 -8.40 -8.24 -16.00
N ALA A 61 -9.03 -9.38 -15.73
CA ALA A 61 -9.00 -10.01 -14.41
C ALA A 61 -7.58 -10.43 -14.00
N VAL A 62 -6.78 -10.96 -14.93
CA VAL A 62 -5.38 -11.33 -14.69
C VAL A 62 -4.54 -10.09 -14.39
N THR A 63 -4.73 -9.00 -15.12
CA THR A 63 -4.02 -7.73 -14.87
C THR A 63 -4.28 -7.22 -13.45
N PHE A 64 -5.55 -7.17 -13.02
CA PHE A 64 -5.90 -6.82 -11.64
C PHE A 64 -5.27 -7.78 -10.63
N ALA A 65 -5.29 -9.09 -10.90
CA ALA A 65 -4.72 -10.11 -10.01
C ALA A 65 -3.20 -9.94 -9.84
N VAL A 66 -2.47 -9.70 -10.94
CA VAL A 66 -1.02 -9.51 -10.94
C VAL A 66 -0.65 -8.20 -10.23
N SER A 67 -1.32 -7.09 -10.57
CA SER A 67 -1.07 -5.79 -9.95
C SER A 67 -1.33 -5.83 -8.44
N ALA A 68 -2.50 -6.34 -8.01
CA ALA A 68 -2.81 -6.50 -6.58
C ALA A 68 -1.82 -7.43 -5.87
N GLY A 69 -1.40 -8.53 -6.53
CA GLY A 69 -0.39 -9.44 -5.99
C GLY A 69 0.96 -8.76 -5.76
N LEU A 70 1.43 -7.98 -6.74
CA LEU A 70 2.69 -7.22 -6.65
C LEU A 70 2.60 -6.12 -5.58
N ALA A 71 1.51 -5.35 -5.54
CA ALA A 71 1.28 -4.32 -4.53
C ALA A 71 1.30 -4.92 -3.12
N ARG A 72 0.69 -6.09 -2.93
CA ARG A 72 0.69 -6.79 -1.64
C ARG A 72 2.05 -7.33 -1.22
N LEU A 73 2.84 -7.83 -2.18
CA LEU A 73 4.22 -8.22 -1.91
C LEU A 73 5.08 -7.01 -1.54
N ASN A 74 4.85 -5.87 -2.18
CA ASN A 74 5.49 -4.61 -1.83
C ASN A 74 5.09 -4.15 -0.42
N TYR A 75 3.80 -4.18 -0.07
CA TYR A 75 3.33 -3.87 1.28
C TYR A 75 4.03 -4.71 2.36
N ARG A 76 4.16 -6.02 2.14
CA ARG A 76 4.91 -6.93 3.03
C ARG A 76 6.40 -6.57 3.13
N LYS A 77 6.99 -6.13 2.01
CA LYS A 77 8.40 -5.70 1.98
C LYS A 77 8.58 -4.47 2.85
N ILE A 78 7.66 -3.49 2.79
CA ILE A 78 7.68 -2.30 3.64
C ILE A 78 7.53 -2.68 5.12
N GLU A 79 6.56 -3.52 5.46
CA GLU A 79 6.35 -3.98 6.84
C GLU A 79 7.61 -4.62 7.45
N ARG A 80 8.26 -5.53 6.68
CA ARG A 80 9.52 -6.16 7.10
C ARG A 80 10.65 -5.16 7.24
N LYS A 81 10.74 -4.22 6.31
CA LYS A 81 11.77 -3.19 6.30
C LYS A 81 11.63 -2.28 7.52
N LEU A 82 10.41 -1.85 7.85
CA LEU A 82 10.09 -1.12 9.08
C LEU A 82 10.46 -1.94 10.32
N THR A 83 10.06 -3.21 10.38
CA THR A 83 10.39 -4.08 11.52
C THR A 83 11.89 -4.18 11.74
N ASN A 84 12.67 -4.31 10.67
CA ASN A 84 14.13 -4.33 10.74
C ASN A 84 14.71 -3.01 11.25
N PHE A 85 14.17 -1.87 10.80
CA PHE A 85 14.59 -0.56 11.32
C PHE A 85 14.26 -0.41 12.80
N LEU A 86 13.07 -0.82 13.25
CA LEU A 86 12.66 -0.74 14.65
C LEU A 86 13.60 -1.52 15.58
N VAL A 87 14.18 -2.63 15.14
CA VAL A 87 15.18 -3.39 15.91
C VAL A 87 16.53 -2.66 16.01
N MET A 88 16.84 -1.79 15.06
CA MET A 88 18.14 -1.10 14.96
C MET A 88 18.17 0.28 15.64
N ILE A 89 17.00 0.82 16.00
CA ILE A 89 16.87 2.19 16.52
C ILE A 89 16.42 2.25 17.98
N GLU A 90 16.78 3.34 18.65
CA GLU A 90 16.44 3.58 20.06
C GLU A 90 14.94 3.91 20.25
N GLU A 91 14.40 3.61 21.44
CA GLU A 91 12.98 3.85 21.82
C GLU A 91 12.44 5.26 21.46
N PRO A 92 13.20 6.37 21.63
CA PRO A 92 12.74 7.69 21.22
C PRO A 92 12.46 7.79 19.72
N GLU A 93 13.31 7.20 18.87
CA GLU A 93 13.12 7.18 17.41
C GLU A 93 11.93 6.29 17.01
N GLN A 94 11.75 5.16 17.71
CA GLN A 94 10.60 4.27 17.48
C GLN A 94 9.26 4.98 17.72
N SER A 95 9.21 5.91 18.67
CA SER A 95 8.00 6.65 18.98
C SER A 95 7.52 7.53 17.81
N LYS A 96 8.47 8.10 17.03
CA LYS A 96 8.17 8.91 15.84
C LYS A 96 7.60 8.08 14.68
N LEU A 97 7.92 6.78 14.62
CA LEU A 97 7.41 5.86 13.61
C LEU A 97 6.07 5.21 13.99
N ARG A 98 5.45 5.60 15.11
CA ARG A 98 4.16 5.05 15.57
C ARG A 98 3.02 5.18 14.56
N PRO A 99 2.86 6.28 13.80
CA PRO A 99 1.80 6.38 12.79
C PRO A 99 1.88 5.25 11.75
N ILE A 100 3.07 4.96 11.24
CA ILE A 100 3.30 3.89 10.27
C ILE A 100 3.05 2.51 10.91
N GLN A 101 3.51 2.29 12.15
CA GLN A 101 3.23 1.05 12.88
C GLN A 101 1.72 0.81 13.11
N ALA A 102 0.96 1.88 13.36
CA ALA A 102 -0.48 1.80 13.58
C ALA A 102 -1.21 1.31 12.32
N VAL A 103 -0.76 1.72 11.12
CA VAL A 103 -1.31 1.22 9.84
C VAL A 103 -1.12 -0.28 9.71
N PHE A 104 0.08 -0.81 9.99
CA PHE A 104 0.33 -2.26 9.92
C PHE A 104 -0.43 -3.05 10.98
N LYS A 105 -0.65 -2.48 12.17
CA LYS A 105 -1.51 -3.10 13.20
C LYS A 105 -2.98 -3.12 12.79
N ALA A 106 -3.47 -2.05 12.17
CA ALA A 106 -4.86 -1.94 11.72
C ALA A 106 -5.14 -2.80 10.47
N SER A 107 -4.13 -2.97 9.60
CA SER A 107 -4.22 -3.73 8.34
C SER A 107 -3.08 -4.74 8.26
N PRO A 108 -3.11 -5.82 9.05
CA PRO A 108 -2.03 -6.80 9.07
C PRO A 108 -1.90 -7.48 7.71
N TYR A 109 -0.67 -7.89 7.38
CA TYR A 109 -0.43 -8.70 6.20
C TYR A 109 -1.15 -10.05 6.30
N GLU A 110 -2.09 -10.28 5.37
CA GLU A 110 -2.62 -11.63 5.13
C GLU A 110 -1.92 -12.23 3.91
N SER A 111 -1.73 -13.54 3.89
CA SER A 111 -1.09 -14.22 2.76
C SER A 111 -1.90 -14.09 1.46
N LEU A 112 -1.23 -14.21 0.31
CA LEU A 112 -1.91 -14.27 -1.00
C LEU A 112 -2.99 -15.37 -1.01
N GLY A 113 -2.68 -16.55 -0.47
CA GLY A 113 -3.64 -17.66 -0.36
C GLY A 113 -4.83 -17.39 0.58
N GLN A 114 -4.73 -16.43 1.50
CA GLN A 114 -5.88 -15.99 2.30
C GLN A 114 -6.70 -14.94 1.56
N SER A 115 -6.03 -13.96 0.96
CA SER A 115 -6.71 -12.85 0.29
C SER A 115 -7.38 -13.26 -1.03
N PHE A 116 -6.74 -14.09 -1.84
CA PHE A 116 -7.31 -14.57 -3.11
C PHE A 116 -8.36 -15.67 -2.94
N ASN A 117 -8.57 -16.17 -1.72
CA ASN A 117 -9.48 -17.28 -1.49
C ASN A 117 -10.93 -16.79 -1.41
N PRO A 118 -11.81 -17.21 -2.34
CA PRO A 118 -13.20 -16.77 -2.38
C PRO A 118 -14.01 -17.27 -1.18
N PHE A 119 -13.63 -18.41 -0.59
CA PHE A 119 -14.30 -18.97 0.59
C PHE A 119 -13.93 -18.24 1.88
N LYS A 120 -12.76 -17.60 1.92
CA LYS A 120 -12.36 -16.75 3.05
C LYS A 120 -12.90 -15.32 2.92
N ASN A 121 -13.18 -14.88 1.70
CA ASN A 121 -13.61 -13.52 1.39
C ASN A 121 -15.07 -13.48 0.92
N ILE A 122 -15.97 -14.08 1.71
CA ILE A 122 -17.39 -14.28 1.34
C ILE A 122 -18.07 -12.97 0.96
N LYS A 123 -17.85 -11.88 1.71
CA LYS A 123 -18.44 -10.57 1.41
C LYS A 123 -18.04 -10.05 0.03
N ARG A 124 -16.76 -10.21 -0.34
CA ARG A 124 -16.26 -9.84 -1.67
C ARG A 124 -16.84 -10.78 -2.72
N THR A 125 -16.78 -12.09 -2.50
CA THR A 125 -17.32 -13.10 -3.42
C THR A 125 -18.80 -12.86 -3.73
N VAL A 126 -19.64 -12.61 -2.72
CA VAL A 126 -21.07 -12.32 -2.93
C VAL A 126 -21.25 -11.06 -3.76
N LYS A 127 -20.53 -9.97 -3.47
CA LYS A 127 -20.59 -8.74 -4.28
C LYS A 127 -20.17 -9.00 -5.73
N SER A 128 -19.12 -9.78 -5.94
CA SER A 128 -18.63 -10.12 -7.28
C SER A 128 -19.60 -11.02 -8.05
N VAL A 129 -20.24 -11.98 -7.37
CA VAL A 129 -21.30 -12.84 -7.95
C VAL A 129 -22.51 -11.99 -8.33
N LEU A 130 -22.99 -11.13 -7.43
CA LEU A 130 -24.13 -10.25 -7.70
C LEU A 130 -23.83 -9.33 -8.88
N GLY A 131 -22.67 -8.66 -8.89
CA GLY A 131 -22.26 -7.82 -10.01
C GLY A 131 -22.13 -8.60 -11.32
N GLY A 132 -21.54 -9.81 -11.26
CA GLY A 132 -21.41 -10.69 -12.42
C GLY A 132 -22.76 -11.12 -12.99
N LEU A 133 -23.71 -11.53 -12.14
CA LEU A 133 -25.04 -11.92 -12.57
C LEU A 133 -25.85 -10.78 -13.21
N LEU A 134 -25.64 -9.54 -12.76
CA LEU A 134 -26.32 -8.36 -13.31
C LEU A 134 -25.83 -7.96 -14.71
N ILE A 135 -24.61 -8.35 -15.10
CA ILE A 135 -24.01 -7.98 -16.39
C ILE A 135 -23.82 -9.22 -17.27
N ASN A 136 -22.93 -10.12 -16.84
CA ASN A 136 -22.61 -11.41 -17.45
C ASN A 136 -21.65 -12.16 -16.49
N PRO A 137 -21.80 -13.49 -16.28
CA PRO A 137 -20.91 -14.31 -15.44
C PRO A 137 -19.39 -14.09 -15.66
N LEU A 138 -18.95 -13.75 -16.86
CA LEU A 138 -17.53 -13.44 -17.16
C LEU A 138 -16.99 -12.21 -16.41
N TRP A 139 -17.85 -11.36 -15.86
CA TRP A 139 -17.46 -10.21 -15.04
C TRP A 139 -17.18 -10.55 -13.58
N MET A 140 -17.63 -11.70 -13.10
CA MET A 140 -17.41 -12.11 -11.71
C MET A 140 -15.92 -12.12 -11.33
N PRO A 141 -15.00 -12.72 -12.12
CA PRO A 141 -13.57 -12.67 -11.84
C PRO A 141 -13.03 -11.23 -11.80
N ILE A 142 -13.49 -10.36 -12.69
CA ILE A 142 -13.06 -8.94 -12.71
C ILE A 142 -13.50 -8.25 -11.43
N PHE A 143 -14.77 -8.37 -11.05
CA PHE A 143 -15.28 -7.75 -9.82
C PHE A 143 -14.62 -8.29 -8.56
N TYR A 144 -14.18 -9.54 -8.57
CA TYR A 144 -13.40 -10.09 -7.47
C TYR A 144 -12.01 -9.46 -7.42
N MET A 145 -11.31 -9.41 -8.56
CA MET A 145 -9.93 -8.92 -8.62
C MET A 145 -9.82 -7.40 -8.45
N ILE A 146 -10.76 -6.60 -8.96
CA ILE A 146 -10.80 -5.16 -8.68
C ILE A 146 -11.04 -4.90 -7.19
N GLY A 147 -11.86 -5.73 -6.53
CA GLY A 147 -12.09 -5.65 -5.09
C GLY A 147 -10.82 -5.96 -4.27
N LEU A 148 -9.92 -6.80 -4.78
CA LEU A 148 -8.59 -6.99 -4.21
C LEU A 148 -7.71 -5.76 -4.45
N GLN A 149 -7.67 -5.25 -5.68
CA GLN A 149 -6.84 -4.09 -6.01
C GLN A 149 -7.21 -2.85 -5.19
N ILE A 150 -8.50 -2.57 -5.01
CA ILE A 150 -9.00 -1.46 -4.15
C ILE A 150 -8.58 -1.64 -2.69
N GLU A 151 -8.49 -2.88 -2.20
CA GLU A 151 -8.06 -3.14 -0.84
C GLU A 151 -6.57 -2.83 -0.65
N GLU A 152 -5.74 -3.18 -1.62
CA GLU A 152 -4.31 -2.85 -1.62
C GLU A 152 -4.08 -1.33 -1.75
N GLU A 153 -4.84 -0.67 -2.63
CA GLU A 153 -4.81 0.79 -2.79
C GLU A 153 -5.10 1.50 -1.46
N LYS A 154 -6.14 1.07 -0.73
CA LYS A 154 -6.48 1.66 0.58
C LYS A 154 -5.38 1.52 1.61
N LYS A 155 -4.67 0.38 1.61
CA LYS A 155 -3.54 0.16 2.53
C LYS A 155 -2.38 1.08 2.21
N LEU A 156 -2.10 1.28 0.92
CA LEU A 156 -1.04 2.18 0.46
C LEU A 156 -1.39 3.64 0.76
N ILE A 157 -2.63 4.07 0.50
CA ILE A 157 -3.10 5.42 0.86
C ILE A 157 -2.98 5.68 2.36
N ALA A 158 -3.39 4.73 3.21
CA ALA A 158 -3.26 4.87 4.66
C ALA A 158 -1.78 4.96 5.10
N LEU A 159 -0.90 4.22 4.43
CA LEU A 159 0.52 4.24 4.69
C LEU A 159 1.18 5.55 4.26
N ASN A 160 0.79 6.09 3.10
CA ASN A 160 1.19 7.39 2.60
C ASN A 160 0.74 8.51 3.55
N GLN A 161 -0.51 8.48 4.02
CA GLN A 161 -1.00 9.42 5.03
C GLN A 161 -0.20 9.36 6.34
N ALA A 162 0.21 8.17 6.76
CA ALA A 162 1.06 8.01 7.94
C ALA A 162 2.48 8.56 7.73
N VAL A 163 3.06 8.38 6.55
CA VAL A 163 4.34 8.97 6.16
C VAL A 163 4.26 10.51 6.19
N MET A 164 3.28 11.09 5.48
CA MET A 164 3.07 12.55 5.44
C MET A 164 2.87 13.15 6.84
N SER A 165 2.18 12.44 7.75
CA SER A 165 2.00 12.93 9.13
C SER A 165 3.31 13.09 9.90
N ILE A 166 4.28 12.19 9.66
CA ILE A 166 5.60 12.25 10.31
C ILE A 166 6.45 13.36 9.67
N GLU A 167 6.38 13.50 8.35
CA GLU A 167 7.08 14.56 7.64
C GLU A 167 6.57 15.95 8.06
N GLN A 168 5.25 16.13 8.20
CA GLN A 168 4.67 17.38 8.70
C GLN A 168 5.11 17.69 10.13
N GLU A 169 5.13 16.70 11.03
CA GLU A 169 5.63 16.89 12.40
C GLU A 169 7.11 17.29 12.43
N SER A 170 7.92 16.80 11.48
CA SER A 170 9.32 17.20 11.34
C SER A 170 9.51 18.61 10.74
N VAL A 171 8.57 19.07 9.91
CA VAL A 171 8.59 20.38 9.25
C VAL A 171 7.95 21.49 10.10
N ASP A 172 7.05 21.16 11.02
CA ASP A 172 6.46 22.10 11.99
C ASP A 172 7.31 22.28 13.27
N ASN A 173 8.38 21.49 13.43
CA ASN A 173 9.35 21.61 14.53
C ASN A 173 10.68 22.37 14.24
N PRO A 174 10.80 23.35 13.31
CA PRO A 174 12.03 24.09 13.08
C PRO A 174 12.19 25.32 14.00
N TYR A 175 11.28 25.54 14.96
CA TYR A 175 11.19 26.80 15.73
C TYR A 175 11.54 26.75 17.22
N GLU A 176 11.94 25.60 17.80
CA GLU A 176 12.56 25.60 19.15
C GLU A 176 14.05 26.02 19.14
N PHE A 177 14.65 26.28 17.98
CA PHE A 177 16.05 26.71 17.85
C PHE A 177 16.32 28.21 18.09
N TYR A 178 15.28 29.03 18.32
CA TYR A 178 15.42 30.49 18.50
C TYR A 178 14.70 31.07 19.73
N ALA A 179 14.36 30.25 20.74
CA ALA A 179 13.79 30.73 22.01
C ALA A 179 14.80 30.67 23.16
#